data_AF-A0A6B3CB43-F1
#
_entry.id   AF-A0A6B3CB43-F1
#
_cell.length_a   1.000
_cell.length_b   1.000
_cell.length_c   1.000
_cell.angle_alpha   90.00
_cell.angle_beta   90.00
_cell.angle_gamma   90.00
#
_symmetry.space_group_name_H-M   'P 1'
#
loop_
_entity.id
_entity.type
_entity.pdbx_description
1 polymer ?
#
loop_
_entity_poly.entity_id
_entity_poly.type
_entity_poly.pdbx_seq_one_letter_code
_entity_poly.pdbx_strand_id
1 'polypeptide(L)'
;MARRYDCNDATDRKTGLREGASAVRRGELVVLPTDTLYGIGADAFSAEAVGDLLAAKGRGRNMPTPVLIGSPNNLHGLVTDFS
;
A
#
# COMPACT_ATOMS: atom_id res chain seq x y z
N MET A 1 -4.41 15.96 -7.27
CA MET A 1 -3.29 15.82 -8.24
C MET A 1 -2.28 14.85 -7.63
N ALA A 2 -1.77 13.86 -8.38
CA ALA A 2 -0.84 12.88 -7.84
C ALA A 2 0.57 13.48 -7.68
N ARG A 3 1.21 13.28 -6.52
CA ARG A 3 2.63 13.59 -6.30
C ARG A 3 3.47 12.43 -6.83
N ARG A 4 4.59 12.74 -7.49
CA ARG A 4 5.51 11.76 -8.06
C ARG A 4 6.91 12.03 -7.52
N TYR A 5 7.61 10.95 -7.21
CA TYR A 5 8.98 10.95 -6.73
C TYR A 5 9.75 9.97 -7.60
N ASP A 6 10.89 10.38 -8.14
CA ASP A 6 11.78 9.52 -8.90
C ASP A 6 12.51 8.57 -7.95
N CYS A 7 12.19 7.29 -8.04
CA CYS A 7 12.82 6.27 -7.23
C CYS A 7 14.25 5.93 -7.69
N ASN A 8 14.72 6.40 -8.85
CA ASN A 8 16.11 6.21 -9.29
C ASN A 8 17.08 7.17 -8.59
N ASP A 9 16.62 8.39 -8.28
CA ASP A 9 17.39 9.33 -7.46
C ASP A 9 17.31 8.95 -5.97
N ALA A 10 18.46 8.89 -5.28
CA ALA A 10 18.51 8.44 -3.90
C ALA A 10 17.82 9.41 -2.92
N THR A 11 17.90 10.72 -3.19
CA THR A 11 17.31 11.75 -2.34
C THR A 11 15.80 11.78 -2.52
N ASP A 12 15.36 11.73 -3.77
CA ASP A 12 13.95 11.75 -4.12
C ASP A 12 13.25 10.45 -3.71
N ARG A 13 13.90 9.29 -3.86
CA ARG A 13 13.43 8.01 -3.30
C ARG A 13 13.21 8.09 -1.79
N LYS A 14 14.17 8.63 -1.03
CA LYS A 14 14.03 8.79 0.44
C LYS A 14 12.86 9.70 0.79
N THR A 15 12.64 10.74 0.00
CA THR A 15 11.50 11.64 0.16
C THR A 15 10.18 10.96 -0.19
N GLY A 16 10.11 10.28 -1.33
CA GLY A 16 8.93 9.54 -1.77
C GLY A 16 8.51 8.46 -0.79
N LEU A 17 9.45 7.73 -0.17
CA LEU A 17 9.13 6.75 0.87
C LEU A 17 8.49 7.41 2.09
N ARG A 18 9.04 8.54 2.56
CA ARG A 18 8.50 9.27 3.72
C ARG A 18 7.11 9.83 3.45
N GLU A 19 6.93 10.43 2.27
CA GLU A 19 5.67 11.04 1.85
C GLU A 19 4.62 9.96 1.56
N GLY A 20 5.00 8.87 0.91
CA GLY A 20 4.13 7.71 0.67
C GLY A 20 3.66 7.06 1.97
N ALA A 21 4.56 6.83 2.93
CA ALA A 21 4.17 6.32 4.24
C ALA A 21 3.22 7.28 4.98
N SER A 22 3.42 8.60 4.81
CA SER A 22 2.54 9.60 5.41
C SER A 22 1.18 9.68 4.71
N ALA A 23 1.14 9.50 3.39
CA ALA A 23 -0.09 9.40 2.61
C ALA A 23 -0.94 8.20 3.06
N VAL A 24 -0.33 7.01 3.16
CA VAL A 24 -1.01 5.81 3.66
C VAL A 24 -1.60 6.04 5.06
N ARG A 25 -0.84 6.65 5.97
CA ARG A 25 -1.34 7.00 7.33
C ARG A 25 -2.49 8.01 7.33
N ARG A 26 -2.64 8.82 6.29
CA ARG A 26 -3.77 9.74 6.11
C ARG A 26 -4.97 9.09 5.40
N GLY A 27 -4.91 7.79 5.09
CA GLY A 27 -5.93 7.09 4.32
C GLY A 27 -5.84 7.33 2.80
N GLU A 28 -4.78 7.99 2.32
CA GLU A 28 -4.60 8.26 0.89
C GLU A 28 -4.03 7.03 0.16
N LEU A 29 -4.37 6.90 -1.13
CA LEU A 29 -3.82 5.85 -1.98
C LEU A 29 -2.40 6.17 -2.44
N VAL A 30 -1.56 5.14 -2.53
CA VAL A 30 -0.20 5.23 -3.07
C VAL A 30 -0.01 4.27 -4.23
N VAL A 31 0.78 4.68 -5.23
CA VAL A 31 1.29 3.79 -6.27
C VAL A 31 2.75 3.49 -5.95
N LEU A 32 3.08 2.21 -5.80
CA LEU A 32 4.44 1.78 -5.47
C LEU A 32 4.97 0.79 -6.51
N PRO A 33 6.29 0.84 -6.82
CA PRO A 33 6.92 -0.18 -7.63
C PRO A 33 7.01 -1.51 -6.84
N THR A 34 6.93 -2.62 -7.56
CA THR A 34 7.32 -3.95 -7.08
C THR A 34 8.22 -4.61 -8.11
N ASP A 35 8.73 -5.80 -7.80
CA ASP A 35 9.49 -6.64 -8.74
C ASP A 35 8.65 -7.22 -9.88
N THR A 36 7.32 -7.23 -9.76
CA THR A 36 6.39 -7.77 -10.77
C THR A 36 5.65 -6.68 -11.53
N LEU A 37 4.74 -5.98 -10.85
CA LEU A 37 3.91 -4.91 -11.41
C LEU A 37 3.76 -3.79 -10.38
N TYR A 38 3.44 -2.59 -10.84
CA TYR A 38 3.08 -1.52 -9.92
C TYR A 38 1.83 -1.89 -9.12
N GLY A 39 1.90 -1.67 -7.81
CA GLY A 39 0.78 -1.84 -6.90
C GLY A 39 0.14 -0.50 -6.59
N ILE A 40 -1.20 -0.48 -6.51
CA ILE A 40 -1.92 0.56 -5.75
C ILE A 40 -2.13 0.00 -4.34
N GLY A 41 -1.69 0.74 -3.34
CA GLY A 41 -1.77 0.42 -1.92
C GLY A 41 -2.55 1.45 -1.13
N ALA A 42 -3.04 1.01 0.03
CA ALA A 42 -3.76 1.79 1.02
C ALA A 42 -3.44 1.23 2.42
N ASP A 43 -3.91 1.88 3.48
CA ASP A 43 -3.84 1.31 4.82
C ASP A 43 -4.78 0.10 4.92
N ALA A 44 -4.22 -1.08 5.17
CA ALA A 44 -4.96 -2.34 5.27
C ALA A 44 -5.92 -2.39 6.48
N PHE A 45 -5.71 -1.54 7.48
CA PHE A 45 -6.55 -1.47 8.69
C PHE A 45 -7.65 -0.42 8.59
N SER A 46 -7.65 0.40 7.53
CA SER A 46 -8.70 1.39 7.27
C SER A 46 -9.72 0.84 6.27
N ALA A 47 -10.93 0.55 6.75
CA ALA A 47 -12.02 0.08 5.89
C ALA A 47 -12.38 1.09 4.78
N GLU A 48 -12.27 2.39 5.07
CA GLU A 48 -12.47 3.47 4.09
C GLU A 48 -11.40 3.44 3.01
N ALA A 49 -10.12 3.41 3.39
CA ALA A 49 -9.01 3.41 2.43
C ALA A 49 -9.00 2.13 1.57
N VAL A 50 -9.39 0.98 2.13
CA VAL A 50 -9.59 -0.26 1.36
C VAL A 50 -10.76 -0.13 0.39
N GLY A 51 -11.84 0.55 0.79
CA GLY A 51 -12.96 0.88 -0.10
C GLY A 51 -12.51 1.71 -1.30
N ASP A 52 -11.77 2.78 -1.05
CA ASP A 52 -11.20 3.63 -2.10
C ASP A 52 -10.23 2.88 -3.01
N LEU A 53 -9.42 1.98 -2.44
CA LEU A 53 -8.52 1.13 -3.20
C LEU A 53 -9.26 0.19 -4.16
N LEU A 54 -10.34 -0.44 -3.69
CA LEU A 54 -11.17 -1.32 -4.50
C LEU A 54 -11.90 -0.52 -5.61
N ALA A 55 -12.44 0.65 -5.26
CA ALA A 55 -13.08 1.55 -6.22
C ALA A 55 -12.10 2.00 -7.32
N ALA A 56 -10.88 2.40 -6.95
CA ALA A 56 -9.83 2.80 -7.89
C ALA A 56 -9.40 1.66 -8.83
N LYS A 57 -9.47 0.40 -8.36
CA LYS A 57 -9.19 -0.80 -9.16
C LYS A 57 -10.38 -1.30 -9.97
N GLY A 58 -11.56 -0.69 -9.83
CA GLY A 58 -12.80 -1.21 -10.40
C GLY A 58 -13.17 -2.61 -9.88
N ARG A 59 -12.78 -2.94 -8.65
CA ARG A 59 -12.99 -4.26 -8.04
C ARG A 59 -14.13 -4.23 -7.04
N GLY A 60 -14.98 -5.26 -7.10
CA GLY A 60 -15.95 -5.54 -6.04
C GLY A 60 -15.32 -6.24 -4.84
N ARG A 61 -16.08 -6.36 -3.75
CA ARG A 61 -15.64 -7.05 -2.52
C ARG A 61 -15.34 -8.54 -2.70
N ASN A 62 -15.79 -9.14 -3.80
CA ASN A 62 -15.51 -10.52 -4.19
C ASN A 62 -14.10 -10.73 -4.78
N MET A 63 -13.32 -9.66 -4.99
CA MET A 63 -11.95 -9.71 -5.47
C MET A 63 -11.00 -9.11 -4.42
N PRO A 64 -10.64 -9.88 -3.37
CA PRO A 64 -9.82 -9.37 -2.28
C PRO A 64 -8.44 -8.92 -2.79
N THR A 65 -7.88 -7.91 -2.12
CA THR A 65 -6.53 -7.41 -2.38
C THR A 65 -5.57 -7.97 -1.34
N PRO A 66 -4.34 -8.39 -1.71
CA PRO A 66 -3.37 -8.87 -0.74
C PRO A 66 -2.92 -7.78 0.24
N VAL A 67 -2.55 -8.19 1.46
CA VAL A 67 -1.89 -7.33 2.46
C VAL A 67 -0.38 -7.48 2.33
N LEU A 68 0.34 -6.37 2.12
CA LEU A 68 1.79 -6.36 2.06
C LEU A 68 2.37 -6.14 3.46
N ILE A 69 3.36 -6.95 3.84
CA ILE A 69 4.05 -6.88 5.13
C ILE A 69 5.55 -6.66 4.92
N GLY A 70 6.17 -5.88 5.81
CA GLY A 70 7.61 -5.59 5.74
C GLY A 70 8.51 -6.65 6.37
N SER A 71 7.93 -7.61 7.11
CA SER A 71 8.65 -8.70 7.77
C SER A 71 7.69 -9.86 8.04
N PRO A 72 8.17 -11.13 8.02
CA PRO A 72 7.38 -12.28 8.46
C PRO A 72 6.80 -12.13 9.88
N ASN A 73 7.49 -11.41 10.77
CA ASN A 73 7.01 -11.21 12.15
C ASN A 73 5.66 -10.48 12.21
N ASN A 74 5.31 -9.70 11.18
CA ASN A 74 4.00 -9.04 11.10
C ASN A 74 2.85 -10.03 10.96
N LEU A 75 3.09 -11.27 10.50
CA LEU A 75 2.03 -12.27 10.32
C LEU A 75 1.36 -12.62 11.64
N HIS A 76 2.11 -12.68 12.74
CA HIS A 76 1.58 -12.99 14.07
C HIS A 76 0.49 -12.01 14.54
N GLY A 77 0.46 -10.78 14.01
CA GLY A 77 -0.59 -9.80 14.31
C GLY A 77 -1.74 -9.77 13.31
N LEU A 78 -1.68 -10.57 12.24
CA LEU A 78 -2.62 -10.53 11.11
C LEU A 78 -3.42 -11.82 10.92
N VAL A 79 -2.90 -12.95 11.37
CA VAL A 79 -3.54 -14.27 11.19
C VAL A 79 -3.84 -14.92 12.52
N THR A 80 -4.91 -15.72 12.58
CA THR A 80 -5.26 -16.51 13.78
C THR A 80 -4.38 -17.74 13.94
N ASP A 81 -3.94 -18.32 12.82
CA ASP A 81 -3.15 -19.55 12.77
C ASP A 81 -2.01 -19.38 11.77
N PHE A 82 -0.80 -19.78 12.18
CA PHE A 82 0.41 -19.75 11.36
C PHE A 82 1.21 -21.03 11.62
N SER A 83 1.23 -21.94 10.65
CA SER A 83 1.89 -23.26 10.71
C SER A 83 3.24 -23.25 10.00
#